data_AF-A0A6I9N5B9-F1
#
_entry.id   AF-A0A6I9N5B9-F1
#
_cell.length_a   1.000
_cell.length_b   1.000
_cell.length_c   1.000
_cell.angle_alpha   90.00
_cell.angle_beta   90.00
_cell.angle_gamma   90.00
#
_symmetry.space_group_name_H-M   'P 1'
#
loop_
_entity.id
_entity.type
_entity.pdbx_description
1 polymer ?
#
loop_
_entity_poly.entity_id
_entity_poly.type
_entity_poly.pdbx_seq_one_letter_code
_entity_poly.pdbx_strand_id
1 'polypeptide(L)' 'MPRYCLFGDTVNTASRMESSGHPLRIHVSQPTVNILQRTDCRFEYEMRGETYLKGKGTEITYWLTNETGENYDLPTPPTT' A
#
# COMPACT_ATOMS: atom_id res chain seq x y z
N MET A 1 19.44 10.49 25.06
CA MET A 1 18.32 11.33 24.60
C MET A 1 17.16 10.41 24.24
N PRO A 2 15.96 10.55 24.84
CA PRO A 2 14.84 9.65 24.54
C PRO A 2 14.34 9.85 23.10
N ARG A 3 14.09 8.74 22.38
CA ARG A 3 13.47 8.73 21.05
C ARG A 3 12.10 8.06 21.14
N TYR A 4 11.07 8.72 20.63
CA TYR A 4 9.75 8.12 20.49
C TYR A 4 9.77 7.10 19.34
N CYS A 5 9.31 5.89 19.63
CA CYS A 5 9.24 4.80 18.68
C CYS A 5 7.83 4.20 18.72
N LEU A 6 7.27 3.88 17.55
CA LEU A 6 6.01 3.15 17.41
C LEU A 6 6.32 1.67 17.15
N PHE A 7 5.54 0.79 17.77
CA PHE A 7 5.71 -0.66 17.68
C PHE A 7 4.36 -1.36 17.49
N GLY A 8 4.39 -2.61 17.00
CA GLY A 8 3.20 -3.46 16.86
C GLY A 8 3.04 -4.05 15.46
N ASP A 9 1.99 -4.84 15.29
CA ASP A 9 1.78 -5.63 14.06
C ASP A 9 1.51 -4.76 12.84
N THR A 10 0.87 -3.61 13.02
CA THR A 10 0.61 -2.65 11.94
C THR A 10 1.91 -2.08 11.37
N VAL A 11 2.85 -1.68 12.23
CA VAL A 11 4.15 -1.16 11.75
C VAL A 11 5.00 -2.28 11.13
N ASN A 12 4.91 -3.51 11.65
CA ASN A 12 5.57 -4.66 11.05
C ASN A 12 4.99 -5.01 9.67
N THR A 13 3.67 -4.92 9.51
CA THR A 13 3.00 -5.14 8.22
C THR A 13 3.40 -4.06 7.23
N ALA A 14 3.34 -2.78 7.62
CA ALA A 14 3.74 -1.66 6.77
C ALA A 14 5.21 -1.77 6.33
N SER A 15 6.12 -2.10 7.25
CA SER A 15 7.54 -2.34 6.92
C SER A 15 7.72 -3.46 5.91
N ARG A 16 6.94 -4.55 6.01
CA ARG A 16 7.01 -5.65 5.02
C ARG A 16 6.50 -5.22 3.66
N MET A 17 5.36 -4.53 3.63
CA MET A 17 4.77 -4.03 2.38
C MET A 17 5.70 -3.07 1.64
N GLU A 18 6.40 -2.21 2.38
CA GLU A 18 7.42 -1.32 1.84
C GLU A 18 8.64 -2.10 1.32
N SER A 19 9.15 -3.06 2.10
CA SER A 19 10.29 -3.90 1.69
C SER A 19 10.02 -4.78 0.46
N SER A 20 8.76 -5.13 0.19
CA SER A 20 8.32 -5.87 -0.99
C SER A 20 7.64 -4.98 -2.05
N GLY A 21 7.74 -3.67 -1.89
CA GLY A 21 7.18 -2.67 -2.79
C GLY A 21 7.99 -2.56 -4.08
N HIS A 22 7.44 -1.89 -5.09
CA HIS A 22 8.20 -1.45 -6.26
C HIS A 22 8.46 0.06 -6.18
N PRO A 23 9.60 0.53 -6.72
CA PRO A 23 9.88 1.95 -6.81
C PRO A 23 8.75 2.71 -7.51
N LEU A 24 8.49 3.93 -7.05
CA LEU A 24 7.46 4.82 -7.61
C LEU A 24 6.04 4.24 -7.59
N ARG A 25 5.76 3.28 -6.70
CA ARG A 25 4.41 2.76 -6.45
C ARG A 25 4.05 2.83 -4.97
N ILE A 26 2.77 2.99 -4.67
CA ILE A 26 2.23 2.98 -3.32
C ILE A 26 1.58 1.62 -3.07
N HIS A 27 2.22 0.79 -2.25
CA HIS A 27 1.71 -0.54 -1.90
C HIS A 27 0.68 -0.43 -0.78
N VAL A 28 -0.54 -0.93 -0.99
CA VAL A 28 -1.62 -0.87 0.00
C VAL A 28 -2.23 -2.25 0.30
N SER A 29 -2.61 -2.45 1.56
CA SER A 29 -3.19 -3.70 2.04
C SER A 29 -4.70 -3.74 1.78
N GLN A 30 -5.29 -4.94 1.73
CA GLN A 30 -6.75 -5.07 1.59
C GLN A 30 -7.53 -4.29 2.66
N PRO A 31 -7.19 -4.33 3.96
CA PRO A 31 -7.86 -3.49 4.96
C PRO A 31 -7.79 -2.00 4.65
N THR A 32 -6.65 -1.51 4.13
CA THR A 32 -6.48 -0.11 3.73
C THR A 32 -7.43 0.25 2.61
N VAL A 33 -7.51 -0.57 1.55
CA VAL A 33 -8.46 -0.37 0.43
C VAL A 33 -9.90 -0.31 0.94
N ASN A 34 -10.29 -1.23 1.82
CA ASN A 34 -11.64 -1.28 2.38
C ASN A 34 -12.00 -0.02 3.18
N ILE A 35 -11.01 0.61 3.83
CA ILE A 35 -11.20 1.87 4.57
C ILE A 35 -11.31 3.03 3.60
N LEU A 36 -10.41 3.11 2.61
CA LEU A 36 -10.38 4.19 1.62
C LEU A 36 -11.67 4.22 0.78
N GLN A 37 -12.24 3.06 0.44
CA GLN A 37 -13.54 2.95 -0.24
C GLN A 37 -14.72 3.50 0.57
N ARG A 38 -14.57 3.69 1.90
CA ARG A 38 -15.61 4.30 2.75
C ARG A 38 -15.45 5.81 2.87
N THR A 39 -14.39 6.37 2.30
CA THR A 39 -14.17 7.82 2.24
C THR A 39 -14.76 8.39 0.96
N ASP A 40 -14.93 9.72 0.89
CA ASP A 40 -15.42 10.40 -0.31
C ASP A 40 -14.37 10.46 -1.44
N CYS A 41 -13.11 10.10 -1.15
CA CYS A 41 -12.02 10.05 -2.12
C CYS A 41 -12.19 8.86 -3.08
N ARG A 42 -12.11 9.13 -4.38
CA ARG A 42 -12.30 8.11 -5.42
C ARG A 42 -10.95 7.58 -5.88
N PHE A 43 -10.26 6.87 -5.00
CA PHE A 43 -8.98 6.26 -5.33
C PHE A 43 -9.14 5.06 -6.28
N GLU A 44 -8.18 4.93 -7.18
CA GLU A 44 -8.05 3.83 -8.14
C GLU A 44 -6.93 2.88 -7.68
N TYR A 45 -7.19 1.58 -7.84
CA TYR A 45 -6.31 0.54 -7.35
C TYR A 45 -6.07 -0.52 -8.42
N GLU A 46 -4.83 -0.97 -8.55
CA GLU A 46 -4.45 -2.10 -9.39
C GLU A 46 -4.14 -3.30 -8.49
N MET A 47 -4.71 -4.47 -8.80
CA MET A 47 -4.41 -5.69 -8.04
C MET A 47 -2.96 -6.10 -8.30
N ARG A 48 -2.15 -6.18 -7.24
CA ARG A 48 -0.77 -6.69 -7.31
C ARG A 48 -0.75 -8.22 -7.34
N GLY A 49 -1.66 -8.84 -6.58
CA GLY A 49 -1.73 -10.29 -6.39
C GLY A 49 -1.40 -10.69 -4.96
N GLU A 50 -1.05 -11.96 -4.78
CA GLU A 50 -0.74 -12.56 -3.49
C GLU A 50 0.61 -12.11 -2.93
N THR A 51 0.61 -11.64 -1.69
CA THR A 51 1.80 -11.20 -0.96
C THR A 51 1.89 -11.96 0.36
N TYR A 52 3.04 -12.61 0.59
CA TYR A 52 3.30 -13.29 1.85
C TYR A 52 3.72 -12.31 2.95
N LEU A 53 2.92 -12.23 4.01
CA LEU A 53 3.16 -11.42 5.20
C LEU A 53 3.37 -12.35 6.40
N LYS A 54 4.60 -12.39 6.92
CA LYS A 54 4.94 -13.23 8.08
C LYS A 54 3.99 -12.91 9.26
N GLY A 55 3.32 -13.94 9.77
CA GLY A 55 2.36 -13.83 10.87
C GLY A 55 0.91 -13.63 10.42
N LYS A 56 0.67 -13.22 9.17
CA LYS A 56 -0.68 -13.10 8.58
C LYS A 56 -0.97 -14.14 7.48
N GLY A 57 0.08 -14.70 6.89
CA GLY A 57 -0.03 -15.62 5.76
C GLY A 57 0.00 -14.86 4.43
N THR A 58 -0.63 -15.41 3.41
CA THR A 58 -0.70 -14.79 2.10
C THR A 58 -1.97 -13.96 1.99
N GLU A 59 -1.83 -12.68 1.66
CA GLU A 59 -2.95 -11.76 1.45
C GLU A 59 -2.88 -11.12 0.07
N ILE A 60 -4.03 -10.81 -0.52
CA ILE A 60 -4.09 -10.01 -1.75
C ILE A 60 -3.80 -8.56 -1.41
N THR A 61 -2.90 -7.95 -2.17
CA THR A 61 -2.55 -6.53 -2.01
C THR A 61 -2.68 -5.77 -3.33
N TYR A 62 -2.58 -4.45 -3.24
CA TYR A 62 -2.89 -3.54 -4.35
C TYR A 62 -1.85 -2.44 -4.48
N TRP A 63 -1.73 -1.90 -5.68
CA TRP A 63 -1.11 -0.61 -5.93
C TRP A 63 -2.19 0.46 -5.94
N LEU A 64 -1.99 1.53 -5.17
CA LEU A 64 -2.75 2.75 -5.34
C LEU A 64 -2.17 3.52 -6.54
N THR A 65 -2.96 3.74 -7.59
CA THR A 65 -2.47 4.26 -8.87
C THR A 65 -2.91 5.69 -9.15
N ASN A 66 -4.15 6.06 -8.80
CA ASN A 66 -4.67 7.38 -9.09
C ASN A 66 -5.86 7.75 -8.19
N GLU A 67 -6.39 8.96 -8.38
CA GLU A 67 -7.68 9.40 -7.86
C GLU A 67 -8.55 9.90 -9.02
N THR A 68 -9.78 9.40 -9.11
CA THR A 68 -10.71 9.75 -10.19
C THR A 68 -11.01 11.24 -10.17
N GLY A 69 -10.78 11.90 -11.31
CA GLY A 69 -11.02 13.34 -11.49
C GLY A 69 -9.76 14.18 -11.39
N GLU A 70 -8.67 13.62 -10.86
CA GLU A 70 -7.37 14.26 -10.80
C GLU A 70 -6.42 13.61 -11.82
N ASN A 71 -5.68 14.44 -12.55
CA ASN A 71 -4.64 13.97 -13.46
C ASN A 71 -3.29 14.46 -12.95
N TYR A 72 -2.58 13.59 -12.25
CA TYR A 72 -1.24 13.86 -11.77
C TYR A 72 -0.24 13.44 -12.85
N ASP A 73 0.68 14.34 -13.23
CA ASP A 73 1.79 14.04 -14.13
C ASP A 73 2.86 13.22 -13.37
N LEU A 74 2.55 11.94 -13.17
CA LEU A 74 3.39 11.01 -12.41
C LEU A 74 4.38 10.30 -13.35
N PRO A 75 5.62 10.07 -12.89
CA PRO A 75 6.58 9.29 -13.64
C PRO A 75 6.09 7.84 -13.78
N THR A 76 6.26 7.26 -14.97
CA THR A 76 5.90 5.87 -15.22
C THR A 76 6.69 4.94 -14.30
N PRO A 77 6.04 4.08 -13.50
CA PRO A 77 6.74 3.12 -12.66
C PRO A 77 7.56 2.13 -13.51
N PRO A 78 8.74 1.70 -13.05
CA PRO A 78 9.49 0.63 -13.70
C PRO A 78 8.68 -0.68 -13.70
N THR A 79 8.78 -1.45 -14.78
CA THR A 79 7.99 -2.68 -15.01
C THR A 79 8.56 -3.92 -14.31
N THR A 80 9.61 -3.78 -13.50
CA THR A 80 10.39 -4.88 -12.90
C THR A 80 10.29 -4.92 -11.39
#